data_AF-A0A6V8DXJ5-F1
#
_entry.id   AF-A0A6V8DXJ5-F1
#
_cell.length_a   1.000
_cell.length_b   1.000
_cell.length_c   1.000
_cell.angle_alpha   90.00
_cell.angle_beta   90.00
_cell.angle_gamma   90.00
#
_symmetry.space_group_name_H-M   'P 1'
#
loop_
_entity.id
_entity.type
_entity.pdbx_description
1 polymer ?
#
loop_
_entity_poly.entity_id
_entity_poly.type
_entity_poly.pdbx_seq_one_letter_code
_entity_poly.pdbx_strand_id
1 'polypeptide(L)'
;MFSTDGFDTVDVAPAIMSSTENNTQGARRDERSSRFLSRENIAKMLKTTVVLSALLLSIWALVLHHSIEPLDSINDGESSILVETEGREADVYCPEGGADIFLGTDFNGDGRLSAEEITSSTKVCHGQQGLSGPQGQSGFDGDNGANGNSSLVNLTALSPGIPCQFGGIQIKSGLDNNHNLYLDEEEVETTAHVCDGQLGAEGPEGQQGTNGS
;
A
#
# COMPACT_ATOMS: atom_id res chain seq x y z
N MET A 1 -31.17 -3.24 -96.64
CA MET A 1 -31.77 -2.00 -97.15
C MET A 1 -30.76 -0.90 -96.88
N PHE A 2 -30.03 -0.44 -97.93
CA PHE A 2 -28.95 0.57 -97.91
C PHE A 2 -27.75 0.25 -96.95
N SER A 3 -26.49 0.04 -97.37
CA SER A 3 -25.69 0.48 -98.54
C SER A 3 -25.38 1.98 -98.55
N THR A 4 -24.27 2.35 -99.20
CA THR A 4 -23.69 3.71 -99.38
C THR A 4 -23.05 4.34 -98.12
N ASP A 5 -21.90 5.01 -98.14
CA ASP A 5 -20.78 5.20 -99.11
C ASP A 5 -19.51 5.59 -98.29
N GLY A 6 -18.27 5.68 -98.77
CA GLY A 6 -17.69 5.45 -100.11
C GLY A 6 -16.60 6.49 -100.44
N PHE A 7 -15.43 6.06 -100.94
CA PHE A 7 -14.44 6.77 -101.81
C PHE A 7 -13.30 5.75 -102.11
N ASP A 8 -12.85 5.41 -103.32
CA ASP A 8 -12.38 6.17 -104.51
C ASP A 8 -11.13 7.04 -104.24
N THR A 9 -10.08 7.14 -105.07
CA THR A 9 -9.62 6.50 -106.35
C THR A 9 -8.05 6.61 -106.40
N VAL A 10 -7.21 6.20 -107.38
CA VAL A 10 -7.32 5.66 -108.76
C VAL A 10 -6.03 4.86 -109.13
N ASP A 11 -6.15 3.77 -109.93
CA ASP A 11 -5.15 3.16 -110.88
C ASP A 11 -3.68 2.83 -110.42
N VAL A 12 -2.81 2.11 -111.14
CA VAL A 12 -2.70 1.71 -112.58
C VAL A 12 -2.23 0.24 -112.74
N ALA A 13 -2.58 -0.36 -113.89
CA ALA A 13 -2.32 -1.75 -114.31
C ALA A 13 -1.05 -1.89 -115.21
N PRO A 14 -0.86 -2.93 -116.07
CA PRO A 14 -0.77 -4.38 -115.79
C PRO A 14 0.45 -5.12 -116.41
N ALA A 15 0.60 -6.40 -116.05
CA ALA A 15 1.03 -7.57 -116.84
C ALA A 15 2.06 -7.51 -118.00
N ILE A 16 3.13 -8.33 -117.87
CA ILE A 16 3.53 -9.46 -118.76
C ILE A 16 4.50 -10.35 -117.92
N MET A 17 4.46 -11.69 -117.81
CA MET A 17 4.01 -12.85 -118.62
C MET A 17 5.10 -13.46 -119.54
N SER A 18 5.19 -14.81 -119.54
CA SER A 18 6.21 -15.67 -120.21
C SER A 18 7.59 -15.68 -119.54
N SER A 19 8.29 -16.79 -119.33
CA SER A 19 8.01 -18.25 -119.33
C SER A 19 9.12 -18.92 -118.45
N THR A 20 9.19 -20.22 -118.10
CA THR A 20 8.71 -21.49 -118.66
C THR A 20 8.33 -22.49 -117.54
N GLU A 21 7.76 -23.64 -117.91
CA GLU A 21 7.48 -24.75 -116.99
C GLU A 21 8.77 -25.47 -116.55
N ASN A 22 8.85 -25.92 -115.29
CA ASN A 22 9.35 -27.27 -115.02
C ASN A 22 8.89 -27.87 -113.68
N ASN A 23 8.09 -28.92 -113.84
CA ASN A 23 7.66 -29.94 -112.89
C ASN A 23 8.64 -30.27 -111.73
N THR A 24 8.19 -30.10 -110.49
CA THR A 24 8.40 -31.10 -109.41
C THR A 24 7.31 -30.96 -108.34
N GLN A 25 6.56 -32.03 -108.07
CA GLN A 25 5.62 -32.09 -106.95
C GLN A 25 6.25 -32.86 -105.76
N GLY A 26 6.35 -32.20 -104.61
CA GLY A 26 6.81 -32.79 -103.36
C GLY A 26 6.55 -31.82 -102.21
N ALA A 27 5.74 -32.19 -101.22
CA ALA A 27 5.06 -31.24 -100.35
C ALA A 27 5.45 -31.36 -98.87
N ARG A 28 5.54 -30.20 -98.18
CA ARG A 28 5.55 -30.00 -96.71
C ARG A 28 6.81 -30.58 -95.99
N ARG A 29 7.43 -29.95 -94.99
CA ARG A 29 6.96 -28.96 -93.99
C ARG A 29 8.17 -28.30 -93.28
N ASP A 30 7.92 -27.25 -92.49
CA ASP A 30 8.66 -26.76 -91.29
C ASP A 30 10.21 -26.66 -91.35
N GLU A 31 10.81 -25.47 -91.48
CA GLU A 31 10.99 -24.41 -90.47
C GLU A 31 12.25 -24.58 -89.55
N ARG A 32 13.28 -23.74 -89.80
CA ARG A 32 14.17 -23.04 -88.83
C ARG A 32 15.08 -23.86 -87.87
N SER A 33 16.39 -23.55 -87.87
CA SER A 33 17.00 -22.69 -86.82
C SER A 33 18.55 -22.73 -86.75
N SER A 34 19.13 -21.56 -86.42
CA SER A 34 20.37 -21.35 -85.61
C SER A 34 21.52 -22.38 -85.63
N ARG A 35 22.46 -22.26 -86.59
CA ARG A 35 23.80 -22.88 -86.49
C ARG A 35 24.81 -22.00 -85.73
N PHE A 36 24.62 -21.82 -84.43
CA PHE A 36 25.71 -21.37 -83.53
C PHE A 36 25.63 -21.91 -82.08
N LEU A 37 24.67 -22.80 -81.80
CA LEU A 37 24.45 -23.35 -80.46
C LEU A 37 24.26 -24.86 -80.55
N SER A 38 25.33 -25.62 -80.28
CA SER A 38 25.24 -27.08 -80.09
C SER A 38 24.29 -27.41 -78.93
N ARG A 39 23.54 -28.50 -78.99
CA ARG A 39 22.60 -28.92 -77.94
C ARG A 39 23.26 -29.03 -76.56
N GLU A 40 24.53 -29.43 -76.52
CA GLU A 40 25.33 -29.48 -75.30
C GLU A 40 25.64 -28.08 -74.75
N ASN A 41 25.94 -27.12 -75.63
CA ASN A 41 26.18 -25.72 -75.25
C ASN A 41 24.87 -25.04 -74.82
N ILE A 42 23.72 -25.35 -75.45
CA ILE A 42 22.39 -24.91 -75.00
C ILE A 42 22.13 -25.44 -73.58
N ALA A 43 22.37 -26.73 -73.32
CA ALA A 43 22.18 -27.32 -72.00
C ALA A 43 23.12 -26.72 -70.94
N LYS A 44 24.35 -26.36 -71.30
CA LYS A 44 25.28 -25.63 -70.43
C LYS A 44 24.79 -24.20 -70.14
N MET A 45 24.40 -23.45 -71.17
CA MET A 45 23.87 -22.08 -71.05
C MET A 45 22.58 -22.03 -70.23
N LEU A 46 21.67 -22.99 -70.40
CA LEU A 46 20.43 -23.06 -69.62
C LEU A 46 20.70 -23.39 -68.13
N LYS A 47 21.71 -24.23 -67.85
CA LYS A 47 22.14 -24.47 -66.46
C LYS A 47 22.77 -23.24 -65.82
N THR A 48 23.62 -22.51 -66.55
CA THR A 48 24.25 -21.29 -66.01
C THR A 48 23.24 -20.16 -65.83
N THR A 49 22.27 -19.96 -66.75
CA THR A 49 21.23 -18.94 -66.56
C THR A 49 20.30 -19.27 -65.40
N VAL A 50 19.91 -20.53 -65.20
CA VAL A 50 19.11 -20.94 -64.02
C VAL A 50 19.88 -20.66 -62.73
N VAL A 51 21.15 -21.07 -62.62
CA VAL A 51 21.96 -20.79 -61.42
C VAL A 51 22.14 -19.29 -61.19
N LEU A 52 22.44 -18.51 -62.24
CA LEU A 52 22.57 -17.05 -62.14
C LEU A 52 21.25 -16.38 -61.75
N SER A 53 20.10 -16.85 -62.24
CA SER A 53 18.79 -16.34 -61.80
C SER A 53 18.48 -16.68 -60.34
N ALA A 54 18.86 -17.86 -59.85
CA ALA A 54 18.68 -18.23 -58.45
C ALA A 54 19.57 -17.39 -57.52
N LEU A 55 20.81 -17.10 -57.93
CA LEU A 55 21.72 -16.20 -57.21
C LEU A 55 21.25 -14.74 -57.26
N LEU A 56 20.72 -14.26 -58.40
CA LEU A 56 20.11 -12.94 -58.48
C LEU A 56 18.87 -12.82 -57.59
N LEU A 57 18.01 -13.84 -57.56
CA LEU A 57 16.83 -13.86 -56.70
C LEU A 57 17.20 -13.94 -55.21
N SER A 58 18.23 -14.69 -54.82
CA SER A 58 18.68 -14.72 -53.41
C SER A 58 19.36 -13.42 -52.98
N ILE A 59 20.17 -12.80 -53.85
CA ILE A 59 20.73 -11.45 -53.61
C ILE A 59 19.61 -10.40 -53.54
N TRP A 60 18.63 -10.45 -54.44
CA TRP A 60 17.50 -9.52 -54.43
C TRP A 60 16.62 -9.71 -53.19
N ALA A 61 16.40 -10.95 -52.73
CA ALA A 61 15.73 -11.24 -51.46
C ALA A 61 16.54 -10.73 -50.26
N LEU A 62 17.87 -10.82 -50.26
CA LEU A 62 18.72 -10.24 -49.21
C LEU A 62 18.70 -8.71 -49.23
N VAL A 63 18.63 -8.06 -50.39
CA VAL A 63 18.45 -6.60 -50.52
C VAL A 63 17.06 -6.17 -50.06
N LEU A 64 16.01 -6.92 -50.41
CA LEU A 64 14.65 -6.71 -49.93
C LEU A 64 14.57 -6.89 -48.39
N HIS A 65 15.35 -7.82 -47.84
CA HIS A 65 15.46 -8.04 -46.39
C HIS A 65 16.31 -6.96 -45.69
N HIS A 66 17.35 -6.42 -46.33
CA HIS A 66 18.05 -5.20 -45.88
C HIS A 66 17.21 -3.92 -46.06
N SER A 67 16.11 -3.99 -46.80
CA SER A 67 15.09 -2.93 -46.87
C SER A 67 14.03 -3.08 -45.78
N ILE A 68 14.12 -4.14 -44.96
CA ILE A 68 13.53 -4.13 -43.61
C ILE A 68 14.56 -3.42 -42.73
N GLU A 69 14.37 -2.11 -42.60
CA GLU A 69 14.98 -1.38 -41.49
C GLU A 69 14.58 -2.10 -40.20
N PRO A 70 15.50 -2.35 -39.24
CA PRO A 70 15.04 -2.53 -37.87
C PRO A 70 14.28 -1.25 -37.54
N LEU A 71 13.01 -1.36 -37.09
CA LEU A 71 12.14 -0.20 -36.89
C LEU A 71 12.81 0.77 -35.90
N ASP A 72 13.44 1.82 -36.45
CA ASP A 72 14.31 2.75 -35.73
C ASP A 72 13.45 3.80 -35.02
N SER A 73 12.66 3.31 -34.08
CA SER A 73 11.69 4.05 -33.28
C SER A 73 11.01 5.20 -34.05
N ILE A 74 10.18 4.84 -35.04
CA ILE A 74 8.96 5.63 -35.22
C ILE A 74 8.32 5.69 -33.83
N ASN A 75 7.96 6.89 -33.38
CA ASN A 75 7.43 7.12 -32.04
C ASN A 75 5.96 6.64 -31.96
N ASP A 76 5.79 5.33 -32.14
CA ASP A 76 4.66 4.55 -31.67
C ASP A 76 4.71 4.64 -30.14
N GLY A 77 4.10 5.71 -29.58
CA GLY A 77 4.00 5.89 -28.14
C GLY A 77 3.35 4.65 -27.55
N GLU A 78 4.12 3.86 -26.79
CA GLU A 78 3.79 2.48 -26.43
C GLU A 78 2.44 2.45 -25.74
N SER A 79 1.38 2.11 -26.49
CA SER A 79 0.02 2.49 -26.11
C SER A 79 -0.45 1.65 -24.93
N SER A 80 -0.21 2.19 -23.73
CA SER A 80 -0.19 1.43 -22.49
C SER A 80 -1.51 1.58 -21.75
N ILE A 81 -1.96 0.49 -21.12
CA ILE A 81 -3.16 0.55 -20.29
C ILE A 81 -2.77 1.14 -18.94
N LEU A 82 -3.20 2.37 -18.69
CA LEU A 82 -2.98 3.07 -17.43
C LEU A 82 -4.18 2.90 -16.50
N VAL A 83 -3.90 3.01 -15.20
CA VAL A 83 -4.91 3.07 -14.13
C VAL A 83 -4.59 4.28 -13.29
N GLU A 84 -5.47 5.29 -13.32
CA GLU A 84 -5.34 6.51 -12.51
C GLU A 84 -6.39 6.52 -11.40
N THR A 85 -6.02 6.94 -10.20
CA THR A 85 -6.90 6.91 -9.02
C THR A 85 -6.97 8.28 -8.36
N GLU A 86 -8.15 8.89 -8.38
CA GLU A 86 -8.42 10.18 -7.74
C GLU A 86 -9.13 9.99 -6.40
N GLY A 87 -8.73 10.76 -5.38
CA GLY A 87 -9.38 10.74 -4.07
C GLY A 87 -10.74 11.44 -4.11
N ARG A 88 -11.79 10.77 -3.62
CA ARG A 88 -13.17 11.28 -3.63
C ARG A 88 -13.57 11.83 -2.25
N GLU A 89 -14.01 13.09 -2.22
CA GLU A 89 -14.65 13.67 -1.04
C GLU A 89 -16.01 13.02 -0.72
N ALA A 90 -16.55 13.29 0.47
CA ALA A 90 -17.85 12.77 0.89
C ALA A 90 -19.01 13.35 0.07
N ASP A 91 -19.87 12.49 -0.48
CA ASP A 91 -21.08 12.88 -1.20
C ASP A 91 -22.29 11.97 -0.90
N VAL A 92 -23.40 12.19 -1.61
CA VAL A 92 -24.67 11.46 -1.41
C VAL A 92 -24.60 9.97 -1.80
N TYR A 93 -23.58 9.55 -2.54
CA TYR A 93 -23.34 8.16 -2.94
C TYR A 93 -22.23 7.52 -2.08
N CYS A 94 -21.18 8.26 -1.75
CA CYS A 94 -20.09 7.85 -0.88
C CYS A 94 -19.99 8.78 0.36
N PRO A 95 -20.75 8.52 1.44
CA PRO A 95 -20.83 9.44 2.59
C PRO A 95 -19.54 9.56 3.42
N GLU A 96 -18.65 8.56 3.34
CA GLU A 96 -17.32 8.57 3.98
C GLU A 96 -16.20 8.91 2.97
N GLY A 97 -16.57 9.45 1.80
CA GLY A 97 -15.67 9.60 0.65
C GLY A 97 -15.23 8.25 0.06
N GLY A 98 -14.13 8.26 -0.69
CA GLY A 98 -13.60 7.06 -1.35
C GLY A 98 -12.52 7.39 -2.38
N ALA A 99 -12.54 6.65 -3.49
CA ALA A 99 -11.75 6.95 -4.68
C ALA A 99 -12.54 6.66 -5.97
N ASP A 100 -12.26 7.45 -7.02
CA ASP A 100 -12.64 7.12 -8.39
C ASP A 100 -11.42 6.49 -9.09
N ILE A 101 -11.64 5.35 -9.77
CA ILE A 101 -10.63 4.59 -10.49
C ILE A 101 -10.94 4.71 -11.98
N PHE A 102 -10.00 5.29 -12.72
CA PHE A 102 -10.08 5.48 -14.17
C PHE A 102 -9.17 4.48 -14.88
N LEU A 103 -9.66 3.86 -15.95
CA LEU A 103 -8.89 2.96 -16.81
C LEU A 103 -8.98 3.45 -18.26
N GLY A 104 -7.83 3.53 -18.91
CA GLY A 104 -7.72 3.99 -20.29
C GLY A 104 -6.47 3.47 -20.97
N THR A 105 -6.35 3.76 -22.25
CA THR A 105 -5.10 3.56 -23.01
C THR A 105 -4.48 4.92 -23.24
N ASP A 106 -3.25 5.11 -22.78
CA ASP A 106 -2.43 6.26 -23.19
C ASP A 106 -2.17 6.15 -24.70
N PHE A 107 -2.74 7.07 -25.48
CA PHE A 107 -2.58 7.13 -26.93
C PHE A 107 -1.52 8.16 -27.36
N ASN A 108 -1.01 8.98 -26.44
CA ASN A 108 -0.13 10.10 -26.74
C ASN A 108 1.31 9.89 -26.23
N GLY A 109 1.50 9.03 -25.23
CA GLY A 109 2.78 8.64 -24.63
C GLY A 109 3.26 9.51 -23.46
N ASP A 110 2.41 10.36 -22.85
CA ASP A 110 2.80 11.23 -21.73
C ASP A 110 2.75 10.57 -20.34
N GLY A 111 2.19 9.36 -20.23
CA GLY A 111 2.13 8.60 -18.97
C GLY A 111 1.01 9.02 -18.02
N ARG A 112 -0.04 9.69 -18.51
CA ARG A 112 -1.27 10.07 -17.76
C ARG A 112 -2.52 9.64 -18.54
N LEU A 113 -3.70 9.75 -17.91
CA LEU A 113 -4.97 9.63 -18.63
C LEU A 113 -5.60 11.00 -18.86
N SER A 114 -5.67 11.45 -20.12
CA SER A 114 -6.59 12.54 -20.49
C SER A 114 -8.05 12.10 -20.44
N ALA A 115 -8.98 13.05 -20.40
CA ALA A 115 -10.41 12.76 -20.32
C ALA A 115 -10.93 11.95 -21.54
N GLU A 116 -10.26 12.11 -22.68
CA GLU A 116 -10.53 11.44 -23.95
C GLU A 116 -9.98 10.00 -24.00
N GLU A 117 -9.01 9.65 -23.16
CA GLU A 117 -8.37 8.32 -23.09
C GLU A 117 -9.05 7.37 -22.10
N ILE A 118 -9.87 7.90 -21.18
CA ILE A 118 -10.60 7.12 -20.16
C ILE A 118 -11.70 6.29 -20.82
N THR A 119 -11.48 4.97 -20.87
CA THR A 119 -12.43 3.97 -21.40
C THR A 119 -13.44 3.47 -20.36
N SER A 120 -13.10 3.55 -19.07
CA SER A 120 -13.93 3.08 -17.97
C SER A 120 -13.65 3.87 -16.69
N SER A 121 -14.68 4.08 -15.87
CA SER A 121 -14.54 4.62 -14.52
C SER A 121 -15.34 3.78 -13.51
N THR A 122 -14.75 3.52 -12.35
CA THR A 122 -15.38 2.77 -11.24
C THR A 122 -15.25 3.58 -9.95
N LYS A 123 -16.35 3.67 -9.19
CA LYS A 123 -16.40 4.41 -7.91
C LYS A 123 -16.28 3.43 -6.76
N VAL A 124 -15.38 3.70 -5.82
CA VAL A 124 -15.14 2.86 -4.64
C VAL A 124 -15.28 3.73 -3.40
N CYS A 125 -16.43 3.64 -2.73
CA CYS A 125 -16.65 4.31 -1.45
C CYS A 125 -15.88 3.62 -0.31
N HIS A 126 -15.49 4.37 0.71
CA HIS A 126 -15.07 3.78 1.98
C HIS A 126 -16.23 3.08 2.69
N GLY A 127 -15.91 2.10 3.54
CA GLY A 127 -16.90 1.49 4.44
C GLY A 127 -17.24 2.43 5.60
N GLN A 128 -18.51 2.44 6.01
CA GLN A 128 -18.95 3.19 7.20
C GLN A 128 -18.18 2.76 8.45
N GLN A 129 -17.82 3.73 9.30
CA GLN A 129 -17.19 3.42 10.58
C GLN A 129 -18.11 2.55 11.43
N GLY A 130 -17.58 1.44 11.97
CA GLY A 130 -18.32 0.60 12.92
C GLY A 130 -18.74 1.38 14.17
N LEU A 131 -19.92 1.08 14.69
CA LEU A 131 -20.38 1.61 15.98
C LEU A 131 -19.40 1.21 17.08
N SER A 132 -19.14 2.15 18.00
CA SER A 132 -18.39 1.86 19.23
C SER A 132 -19.05 0.72 19.99
N GLY A 133 -18.23 -0.19 20.54
CA GLY A 133 -18.72 -1.25 21.41
C GLY A 133 -19.41 -0.70 22.67
N PRO A 134 -20.28 -1.49 23.33
CA PRO A 134 -20.91 -1.08 24.57
C PRO A 134 -19.86 -0.77 25.64
N GLN A 135 -20.11 0.27 26.45
CA GLN A 135 -19.29 0.57 27.61
C GLN A 135 -19.25 -0.63 28.56
N GLY A 136 -18.07 -0.95 29.09
CA GLY A 136 -17.93 -1.99 30.12
C GLY A 136 -18.72 -1.64 31.38
N GLN A 137 -19.25 -2.66 32.06
CA GLN A 137 -19.88 -2.47 33.37
C GLN A 137 -18.87 -1.90 34.37
N SER A 138 -19.32 -0.98 35.23
CA SER A 138 -18.55 -0.53 36.39
C SER A 138 -18.16 -1.73 37.27
N GLY A 139 -16.99 -1.65 37.90
CA GLY A 139 -16.67 -2.56 39.00
C GLY A 139 -17.62 -2.35 40.19
N PHE A 140 -17.75 -3.38 41.02
CA PHE A 140 -18.35 -3.23 42.35
C PHE A 140 -17.37 -2.48 43.27
N ASP A 141 -17.91 -1.67 44.19
CA ASP A 141 -17.13 -1.11 45.29
C ASP A 141 -16.60 -2.24 46.19
N GLY A 142 -15.44 -2.01 46.83
CA GLY A 142 -14.86 -2.95 47.79
C GLY A 142 -15.55 -2.88 49.16
N ASP A 143 -15.53 -4.00 49.89
CA ASP A 143 -16.01 -4.05 51.27
C ASP A 143 -15.25 -3.08 52.19
N ASN A 144 -15.96 -2.50 53.16
CA ASN A 144 -15.35 -1.66 54.18
C ASN A 144 -14.41 -2.50 55.09
N GLY A 145 -13.27 -1.92 55.47
CA GLY A 145 -12.40 -2.49 56.50
C GLY A 145 -13.07 -2.55 57.88
N ALA A 146 -12.61 -3.48 58.72
CA ALA A 146 -13.05 -3.54 60.12
C ALA A 146 -12.54 -2.33 60.92
N ASN A 147 -13.33 -1.92 61.93
CA ASN A 147 -12.88 -0.94 62.92
C ASN A 147 -11.72 -1.51 63.76
N GLY A 148 -10.82 -0.64 64.20
CA GLY A 148 -9.77 -1.00 65.16
C GLY A 148 -10.18 -0.75 66.61
N ASN A 149 -9.64 -1.55 67.52
CA ASN A 149 -9.84 -1.41 68.97
C ASN A 149 -9.32 -0.06 69.48
N SER A 150 -9.95 0.49 70.52
CA SER A 150 -9.48 1.72 71.19
C SER A 150 -8.29 1.42 72.11
N SER A 151 -7.32 2.32 72.23
CA SER A 151 -6.33 2.24 73.31
C SER A 151 -6.72 3.17 74.45
N LEU A 152 -6.72 2.66 75.68
CA LEU A 152 -7.20 3.35 76.87
C LEU A 152 -6.09 3.43 77.93
N VAL A 153 -6.18 4.48 78.76
CA VAL A 153 -5.25 4.74 79.87
C VAL A 153 -6.04 5.06 81.13
N ASN A 154 -5.75 4.37 82.23
CA ASN A 154 -6.29 4.65 83.55
C ASN A 154 -5.21 5.27 84.46
N LEU A 155 -5.61 6.25 85.26
CA LEU A 155 -4.75 7.02 86.16
C LEU A 155 -5.31 6.90 87.58
N THR A 156 -4.56 6.26 88.48
CA THR A 156 -4.94 6.06 89.88
C THR A 156 -3.90 6.66 90.81
N ALA A 157 -4.33 7.50 91.76
CA ALA A 157 -3.43 8.12 92.74
C ALA A 157 -2.93 7.08 93.76
N LEU A 158 -1.64 7.16 94.10
CA LEU A 158 -0.97 6.31 95.08
C LEU A 158 -0.77 7.05 96.40
N SER A 159 -1.23 6.45 97.49
CA SER A 159 -0.86 6.88 98.84
C SER A 159 0.63 6.60 99.12
N PRO A 160 1.28 7.36 100.01
CA PRO A 160 2.65 7.10 100.48
C PRO A 160 2.84 5.67 100.99
N GLY A 161 3.80 4.93 100.41
CA GLY A 161 4.06 3.53 100.75
C GLY A 161 4.94 2.80 99.74
N ILE A 162 4.58 1.56 99.41
CA ILE A 162 5.15 0.79 98.29
C ILE A 162 4.10 0.77 97.17
N PRO A 163 4.41 1.10 95.91
CA PRO A 163 5.76 1.29 95.36
C PRO A 163 6.39 2.68 95.59
N CYS A 164 5.61 3.71 95.94
CA CYS A 164 6.09 5.10 95.98
C CYS A 164 6.08 5.69 97.40
N GLN A 165 7.27 5.93 97.98
CA GLN A 165 7.44 6.31 99.39
C GLN A 165 6.70 7.60 99.79
N PHE A 166 6.60 8.59 98.89
CA PHE A 166 6.00 9.90 99.17
C PHE A 166 4.61 10.10 98.55
N GLY A 167 4.06 9.05 97.91
CA GLY A 167 2.88 9.14 97.05
C GLY A 167 3.24 9.14 95.57
N GLY A 168 2.24 9.25 94.70
CA GLY A 168 2.44 9.35 93.26
C GLY A 168 1.21 8.97 92.44
N ILE A 169 1.42 8.50 91.22
CA ILE A 169 0.38 8.06 90.28
C ILE A 169 0.76 6.70 89.68
N GLN A 170 -0.17 5.74 89.72
CA GLN A 170 -0.15 4.55 88.89
C GLN A 170 -0.81 4.86 87.54
N ILE A 171 -0.14 4.46 86.47
CA ILE A 171 -0.62 4.55 85.09
C ILE A 171 -0.82 3.12 84.60
N LYS A 172 -2.03 2.77 84.15
CA LYS A 172 -2.32 1.52 83.43
C LYS A 172 -2.69 1.85 82.00
N SER A 173 -2.29 1.04 81.04
CA SER A 173 -2.64 1.23 79.62
C SER A 173 -2.79 -0.10 78.90
N GLY A 174 -3.66 -0.13 77.89
CA GLY A 174 -3.91 -1.30 77.06
C GLY A 174 -4.87 -1.05 75.90
N LEU A 175 -5.50 -2.11 75.42
CA LEU A 175 -6.48 -2.09 74.33
C LEU A 175 -7.86 -2.53 74.84
N ASP A 176 -8.87 -1.71 74.58
CA ASP A 176 -10.29 -2.02 74.76
C ASP A 176 -10.68 -3.08 73.72
N ASN A 177 -10.60 -4.34 74.12
CA ASN A 177 -10.85 -5.49 73.27
C ASN A 177 -12.34 -5.85 73.27
N ASN A 178 -13.01 -5.65 74.42
CA ASN A 178 -14.43 -5.93 74.56
C ASN A 178 -15.37 -4.78 74.10
N HIS A 179 -14.78 -3.62 73.75
CA HIS A 179 -15.43 -2.42 73.21
C HIS A 179 -16.40 -1.74 74.19
N ASN A 180 -16.09 -1.73 75.50
CA ASN A 180 -16.93 -1.11 76.53
C ASN A 180 -16.50 0.33 76.92
N LEU A 181 -15.39 0.84 76.38
CA LEU A 181 -14.80 2.15 76.67
C LEU A 181 -14.23 2.35 78.08
N TYR A 182 -13.99 1.25 78.82
CA TYR A 182 -13.21 1.19 80.05
C TYR A 182 -11.97 0.31 79.85
N LEU A 183 -10.96 0.47 80.70
CA LEU A 183 -9.78 -0.41 80.70
C LEU A 183 -9.97 -1.44 81.81
N ASP A 184 -10.47 -2.62 81.45
CA ASP A 184 -10.64 -3.74 82.39
C ASP A 184 -9.28 -4.36 82.77
N GLU A 185 -9.18 -5.04 83.91
CA GLU A 185 -7.89 -5.56 84.42
C GLU A 185 -7.29 -6.64 83.49
N GLU A 186 -8.13 -7.40 82.80
CA GLU A 186 -7.75 -8.36 81.75
C GLU A 186 -7.18 -7.70 80.48
N GLU A 187 -7.38 -6.39 80.30
CA GLU A 187 -6.96 -5.61 79.13
C GLU A 187 -5.70 -4.76 79.38
N VAL A 188 -5.18 -4.75 80.61
CA VAL A 188 -3.99 -3.97 81.01
C VAL A 188 -2.71 -4.62 80.47
N GLU A 189 -2.22 -4.15 79.33
CA GLU A 189 -0.96 -4.59 78.74
C GLU A 189 0.28 -4.02 79.47
N THR A 190 0.16 -2.82 80.06
CA THR A 190 1.28 -2.14 80.73
C THR A 190 0.81 -1.42 81.99
N THR A 191 1.63 -1.50 83.04
CA THR A 191 1.48 -0.74 84.29
C THR A 191 2.80 -0.04 84.62
N ALA A 192 2.74 1.26 84.90
CA ALA A 192 3.86 2.08 85.34
C ALA A 192 3.50 2.86 86.60
N HIS A 193 4.51 3.34 87.32
CA HIS A 193 4.36 4.15 88.53
C HIS A 193 5.25 5.39 88.44
N VAL A 194 4.67 6.57 88.63
CA VAL A 194 5.36 7.85 88.76
C VAL A 194 5.31 8.25 90.22
N CYS A 195 6.44 8.19 90.91
CA CYS A 195 6.52 8.51 92.33
C CYS A 195 6.84 9.98 92.58
N ASP A 196 6.22 10.57 93.59
CA ASP A 196 6.50 11.93 94.03
C ASP A 196 7.88 12.04 94.70
N GLY A 197 8.50 13.20 94.55
CA GLY A 197 9.78 13.51 95.19
C GLY A 197 9.63 13.81 96.68
N GLN A 198 10.73 13.65 97.42
CA GLN A 198 10.78 14.13 98.82
C GLN A 198 10.60 15.65 98.85
N LEU A 199 9.77 16.14 99.78
CA LEU A 199 9.61 17.58 100.02
C LEU A 199 10.97 18.20 100.41
N GLY A 200 11.30 19.33 99.80
CA GLY A 200 12.52 20.08 100.11
C GLY A 200 12.53 20.62 101.56
N ALA A 201 13.72 20.91 102.07
CA ALA A 201 13.85 21.57 103.37
C ALA A 201 13.23 22.98 103.33
N GLU A 202 12.74 23.43 104.48
CA GLU A 202 12.24 24.80 104.65
C GLU A 202 13.35 25.82 104.38
N GLY A 203 12.99 26.95 103.76
CA GLY A 203 13.93 28.04 103.49
C GLY A 203 14.40 28.72 104.79
N PRO A 204 15.60 29.32 104.81
CA PRO A 204 16.06 30.07 105.97
C PRO A 204 15.13 31.24 106.28
N GLU A 205 14.91 31.51 107.57
CA GLU A 205 14.15 32.67 108.01
C GLU A 205 14.73 33.98 107.44
N GLY A 206 13.85 34.89 107.01
CA GLY A 206 14.25 36.19 106.49
C GLY A 206 14.92 37.03 107.58
N GLN A 207 16.03 37.70 107.25
CA GLN A 207 16.73 38.57 108.20
C GLN A 207 15.80 39.65 108.75
N GLN A 208 15.72 39.76 110.07
CA GLN A 208 14.93 40.79 110.73
C GLN A 208 15.44 42.19 110.33
N GLY A 209 14.55 43.03 109.79
CA GLY A 209 14.88 44.39 109.40
C GLY A 209 15.37 45.22 110.58
N THR A 210 16.48 45.94 110.40
CA THR A 210 17.02 46.84 111.42
C THR A 210 16.06 48.01 111.67
N ASN A 211 15.73 48.28 112.94
CA ASN A 211 14.93 49.44 113.31
C ASN A 211 15.60 50.74 112.82
N GLY A 212 14.83 51.60 112.15
CA GLY A 212 15.33 52.87 111.60
C GLY A 212 15.70 53.88 112.68
N SER A 213 16.72 54.68 112.39
CA SER A 213 17.24 55.80 113.19
C SER A 213 16.80 57.15 112.65
#